data_AF-A0A4P9Z8Q9-F1
#
_entry.id   AF-A0A4P9Z8Q9-F1
#
_cell.length_a   1.000
_cell.length_b   1.000
_cell.length_c   1.000
_cell.angle_alpha   90.00
_cell.angle_beta   90.00
_cell.angle_gamma   90.00
#
_symmetry.space_group_name_H-M   'P 1'
#
loop_
_entity.id
_entity.type
_entity.pdbx_description
1 polymer ?
#
loop_
_entity_poly.entity_id
_entity_poly.type
_entity_poly.pdbx_seq_one_letter_code
_entity_poly.pdbx_strand_id
1 'polypeptide(L)'
;MCAVHDCVAVLQDAYRELLTPDLERVKDLAAEHKHVCYAQEDAEELKTLAHNPPVAHVTEMATRAKLVAVSVDAYRSLEQRPDAPTLDQSQAHAQRNNLELMEFEELTRLRDTVACPDKDFLVLSLAAEGYVMVPSAEFEKSLEDKQKAENMKLIPKEQYELLRATRDAPSLEFITNKAQQHACVVVERDAYVQLVERYELPTRDLVTSLAAAMGLAVLELAQLDEFHQLRTKDANPAADDITAKAEKLGLAAVPVDELVDLRAR
;
A
#
# COMPACT_ATOMS: atom_id res chain seq x y z
N MET A 1 87.58 74.49 -66.06
CA MET A 1 88.59 73.46 -65.71
C MET A 1 87.96 72.10 -65.92
N CYS A 2 88.70 71.20 -66.54
CA CYS A 2 88.24 70.02 -67.26
C CYS A 2 87.51 68.99 -66.38
N ALA A 3 86.42 68.44 -66.90
CA ALA A 3 85.83 67.20 -66.41
C ALA A 3 86.76 66.04 -66.79
N VAL A 4 87.55 65.58 -65.83
CA VAL A 4 88.36 64.36 -65.94
C VAL A 4 87.37 63.20 -66.04
N HIS A 5 87.17 62.69 -67.25
CA HIS A 5 86.42 61.46 -67.45
C HIS A 5 87.38 60.32 -67.13
N ASP A 6 87.19 59.70 -65.98
CA ASP A 6 87.91 58.52 -65.46
C ASP A 6 87.60 57.28 -66.32
N CYS A 7 88.12 57.25 -67.55
CA CYS A 7 87.93 56.14 -68.48
C CYS A 7 89.13 55.19 -68.43
N VAL A 8 88.96 54.05 -67.74
CA VAL A 8 89.96 52.96 -67.71
C VAL A 8 89.78 52.07 -68.93
N ALA A 9 90.85 51.83 -69.70
CA ALA A 9 90.84 50.94 -70.86
C ALA A 9 90.82 49.48 -70.41
N VAL A 10 89.68 48.81 -70.56
CA VAL A 10 89.51 47.38 -70.26
C VAL A 10 89.54 46.57 -71.57
N LEU A 11 90.15 45.38 -71.52
CA LEU A 11 90.14 44.42 -72.63
C LEU A 11 88.70 44.08 -73.02
N GLN A 12 88.44 43.93 -74.33
CA GLN A 12 87.09 43.77 -74.87
C GLN A 12 86.36 42.54 -74.30
N ASP A 13 87.11 41.51 -73.91
CA ASP A 13 86.60 40.30 -73.26
C ASP A 13 86.22 40.53 -71.79
N ALA A 14 87.06 41.24 -71.03
CA ALA A 14 86.76 41.66 -69.65
C ALA A 14 85.58 42.65 -69.60
N TYR A 15 85.45 43.51 -70.62
CA TYR A 15 84.30 44.39 -70.79
C TYR A 15 83.01 43.59 -71.03
N ARG A 16 83.06 42.51 -71.81
CA ARG A 16 81.91 41.61 -72.01
C ARG A 16 81.53 40.86 -70.72
N GLU A 17 82.50 40.35 -69.97
CA GLU A 17 82.26 39.72 -68.65
C GLU A 17 81.69 40.68 -67.59
N LEU A 18 81.99 41.98 -67.71
CA LEU A 18 81.40 43.04 -66.86
C LEU A 18 79.99 43.42 -67.31
N LEU A 19 79.67 43.29 -68.60
CA LEU A 19 78.35 43.60 -69.17
C LEU A 19 77.32 42.48 -69.00
N THR A 20 77.77 41.23 -68.90
CA THR A 20 76.93 40.06 -68.61
C THR A 20 77.50 39.32 -67.41
N PRO A 21 77.31 39.82 -66.17
CA PRO A 21 77.77 39.14 -64.99
C PRO A 21 77.04 37.79 -64.84
N ASP A 22 77.79 36.73 -64.57
CA ASP A 22 77.23 35.40 -64.31
C ASP A 22 76.26 35.44 -63.12
N LEU A 23 75.16 34.69 -63.21
CA LEU A 23 74.10 34.66 -62.18
C LEU A 23 74.64 34.34 -60.78
N GLU A 24 75.73 33.60 -60.68
CA GLU A 24 76.44 33.31 -59.43
C GLU A 24 77.12 34.57 -58.86
N ARG A 25 77.84 35.33 -59.69
CA ARG A 25 78.51 36.56 -59.26
C ARG A 25 77.51 37.65 -58.83
N VAL A 26 76.35 37.71 -59.47
CA VAL A 26 75.25 38.61 -59.07
C VAL A 26 74.66 38.19 -57.71
N LYS A 27 74.51 36.88 -57.46
CA LYS A 27 74.08 36.35 -56.15
C LYS A 27 75.11 36.62 -55.05
N ASP A 28 76.40 36.46 -55.34
CA ASP A 28 77.48 36.71 -54.39
C ASP A 28 77.57 38.19 -54.00
N LEU A 29 77.52 39.10 -54.98
CA LEU A 29 77.49 40.55 -54.75
C LEU A 29 76.22 40.98 -53.99
N ALA A 30 75.07 40.41 -54.34
CA ALA A 30 73.84 40.70 -53.60
C ALA A 30 73.92 40.20 -52.15
N ALA A 31 74.45 38.99 -51.93
CA ALA A 31 74.64 38.43 -50.60
C ALA A 31 75.60 39.28 -49.75
N GLU A 32 76.67 39.81 -50.35
CA GLU A 32 77.60 40.74 -49.70
C GLU A 32 76.90 42.02 -49.23
N HIS A 33 75.90 42.49 -50.00
CA HIS A 33 75.05 43.63 -49.64
C HIS A 33 73.78 43.27 -48.85
N LYS A 34 73.64 42.04 -48.35
CA LYS A 34 72.44 41.52 -47.63
C LYS A 34 71.15 41.54 -48.46
N HIS A 35 71.27 41.49 -49.78
CA HIS A 35 70.18 41.32 -50.71
C HIS A 35 70.14 39.87 -51.24
N VAL A 36 68.95 39.37 -51.54
CA VAL A 36 68.78 38.03 -52.11
C VAL A 36 68.26 38.18 -53.53
N CYS A 37 68.98 37.63 -54.51
CA CYS A 37 68.54 37.59 -55.89
C CYS A 37 67.53 36.46 -56.07
N TYR A 38 66.29 36.82 -56.38
CA TYR A 38 65.24 35.89 -56.79
C TYR A 38 65.04 35.94 -58.31
N ALA A 39 64.55 34.86 -58.90
CA ALA A 39 64.05 34.93 -60.26
C ALA A 39 62.88 35.93 -60.31
N GLN A 40 62.68 36.59 -61.45
CA GLN A 40 61.60 37.56 -61.57
C GLN A 40 60.23 36.92 -61.30
N GLU A 41 60.06 35.65 -61.70
CA GLU A 41 58.88 34.82 -61.41
C GLU A 41 58.68 34.63 -59.90
N ASP A 42 59.70 34.14 -59.18
CA ASP A 42 59.66 33.96 -57.71
C ASP A 42 59.41 35.28 -56.96
N ALA A 43 59.96 36.39 -57.46
CA ALA A 43 59.77 37.71 -56.86
C ALA A 43 58.33 38.21 -57.02
N GLU A 44 57.71 37.94 -58.17
CA GLU A 44 56.29 38.23 -58.41
C GLU A 44 55.39 37.32 -57.56
N GLU A 45 55.73 36.03 -57.40
CA GLU A 45 55.04 35.11 -56.49
C GLU A 45 55.16 35.54 -55.02
N LEU A 46 56.36 35.92 -54.55
CA LEU A 46 56.56 36.45 -53.20
C LEU A 46 55.80 37.76 -52.99
N LYS A 47 55.75 38.63 -54.01
CA LYS A 47 55.02 39.89 -53.96
C LYS A 47 53.51 39.68 -53.92
N THR A 48 53.00 38.71 -54.68
CA THR A 48 51.58 38.33 -54.63
C THR A 48 51.23 37.68 -53.29
N LEU A 49 52.08 36.80 -52.75
CA LEU A 49 51.87 36.19 -51.44
C LEU A 49 51.93 37.20 -50.28
N ALA A 50 52.79 38.23 -50.39
CA ALA A 50 52.94 39.26 -49.37
C ALA A 50 51.81 40.29 -49.37
N HIS A 51 51.30 40.67 -50.55
CA HIS A 51 50.31 41.75 -50.68
C HIS A 51 48.89 41.29 -50.99
N ASN A 52 48.71 40.11 -51.58
CA ASN A 52 47.41 39.54 -51.90
C ASN A 52 47.43 37.99 -51.84
N PRO A 53 47.75 37.40 -50.67
CA PRO A 53 47.79 35.96 -50.54
C PRO A 53 46.41 35.34 -50.79
N PRO A 54 46.33 34.17 -51.45
CA PRO A 54 45.08 33.42 -51.54
C PRO A 54 44.60 33.04 -50.13
N VAL A 55 43.27 33.02 -49.95
CA VAL A 55 42.62 32.84 -48.63
C VAL A 55 43.08 31.55 -47.93
N ALA A 56 43.36 30.50 -48.70
CA ALA A 56 43.91 29.24 -48.19
C ALA A 56 45.26 29.41 -47.47
N HIS A 57 46.16 30.22 -48.04
CA HIS A 57 47.47 30.48 -47.44
C HIS A 57 47.35 31.28 -46.14
N VAL A 58 46.44 32.26 -46.09
CA VAL A 58 46.15 33.03 -44.87
C VAL A 58 45.58 32.13 -43.78
N THR A 59 44.67 31.22 -44.12
CA THR A 59 44.10 30.29 -43.15
C THR A 59 45.13 29.30 -42.60
N GLU A 60 46.04 28.79 -43.43
CA GLU A 60 47.12 27.88 -43.00
C GLU A 60 48.17 28.57 -42.13
N MET A 61 48.58 29.78 -42.51
CA MET A 61 49.50 30.59 -41.71
C MET A 61 48.87 30.99 -40.37
N ALA A 62 47.59 31.35 -40.37
CA ALA A 62 46.85 31.67 -39.16
C ALA A 62 46.74 30.45 -38.23
N THR A 63 46.36 29.27 -38.73
CA THR A 63 46.28 28.06 -37.89
C THR A 63 47.64 27.69 -37.31
N ARG A 64 48.72 27.83 -38.08
CA ARG A 64 50.09 27.63 -37.59
C ARG A 64 50.47 28.61 -36.48
N ALA A 65 49.95 29.83 -36.53
CA ALA A 65 50.10 30.86 -35.49
C ALA A 65 49.06 30.74 -34.35
N LYS A 66 48.22 29.70 -34.34
CA LYS A 66 47.08 29.51 -33.41
C LYS A 66 46.01 30.62 -33.49
N LEU A 67 45.92 31.30 -34.62
CA LEU A 67 44.90 32.30 -34.94
C LEU A 67 43.88 31.69 -35.90
N VAL A 68 42.63 32.16 -35.85
CA VAL A 68 41.59 31.77 -36.81
C VAL A 68 41.42 32.92 -37.79
N ALA A 69 41.81 32.71 -39.04
CA ALA A 69 41.52 33.66 -40.12
C ALA A 69 40.03 33.52 -40.49
N VAL A 70 39.23 34.47 -40.03
CA VAL A 70 37.80 34.56 -40.33
C VAL A 70 37.61 35.66 -41.37
N SER A 71 36.77 35.44 -42.38
CA SER A 71 36.41 36.51 -43.31
C SER A 71 35.68 37.63 -42.58
N VAL A 72 35.79 38.87 -43.07
CA VAL A 72 35.10 40.01 -42.46
C VAL A 72 33.59 39.78 -42.38
N ASP A 73 33.00 39.09 -43.36
CA ASP A 73 31.57 38.75 -43.36
C ASP A 73 31.20 37.69 -42.31
N ALA A 74 32.03 36.67 -42.12
CA ALA A 74 31.82 35.67 -41.09
C ALA A 74 32.09 36.25 -39.69
N TYR A 75 33.06 37.16 -39.56
CA TYR A 75 33.31 37.88 -38.31
C TYR A 75 32.16 38.82 -37.97
N ARG A 76 31.64 39.59 -38.94
CA ARG A 76 30.41 40.38 -38.75
C ARG A 76 29.21 39.51 -38.39
N SER A 77 29.08 38.32 -38.98
CA SER A 77 28.02 37.37 -38.61
C SER A 77 28.22 36.78 -37.21
N LEU A 78 29.46 36.71 -36.72
CA LEU A 78 29.80 36.29 -35.35
C LEU A 78 29.58 37.42 -34.34
N GLU A 79 29.95 38.67 -34.66
CA GLU A 79 29.64 39.86 -33.85
C GLU A 79 28.13 40.16 -33.82
N GLN A 80 27.42 39.83 -34.90
CA GLN A 80 25.95 39.86 -34.95
C GLN A 80 25.29 38.74 -34.15
N ARG A 81 26.02 37.73 -33.67
CA ARG A 81 25.54 36.89 -32.57
C ARG A 81 25.66 37.77 -31.34
N PRO A 82 24.58 38.43 -30.91
CA PRO A 82 24.74 39.54 -30.02
C PRO A 82 25.20 38.98 -28.66
N ASP A 83 26.14 39.69 -28.02
CA ASP A 83 26.45 39.50 -26.60
C ASP A 83 25.19 39.61 -25.70
N ALA A 84 24.08 40.09 -26.27
CA ALA A 84 22.71 39.98 -25.75
C ALA A 84 21.78 39.35 -26.81
N PRO A 85 21.68 38.00 -26.89
CA PRO A 85 20.76 37.36 -27.82
C PRO A 85 19.34 37.86 -27.57
N THR A 86 18.63 38.23 -28.63
CA THR A 86 17.22 38.61 -28.55
C THR A 86 16.42 37.47 -27.92
N LEU A 87 15.36 37.79 -27.15
CA LEU A 87 14.52 36.79 -26.48
C LEU A 87 14.07 35.68 -27.44
N ASP A 88 13.69 36.03 -28.67
CA ASP A 88 13.31 35.06 -29.72
C ASP A 88 14.44 34.10 -30.12
N GLN A 89 15.67 34.59 -30.23
CA GLN A 89 16.82 33.75 -30.57
C GLN A 89 17.18 32.80 -29.43
N SER A 90 17.12 33.31 -28.20
CA SER A 90 17.33 32.54 -26.98
C SER A 90 16.25 31.46 -26.84
N GLN A 91 14.98 31.81 -27.09
CA GLN A 91 13.86 30.87 -27.04
C GLN A 91 13.97 29.79 -28.13
N ALA A 92 14.32 30.18 -29.36
CA ALA A 92 14.54 29.22 -30.45
C ALA A 92 15.74 28.29 -30.16
N HIS A 93 16.80 28.79 -29.51
CA HIS A 93 17.93 27.96 -29.10
C HIS A 93 17.56 27.03 -27.94
N ALA A 94 16.81 27.52 -26.96
CA ALA A 94 16.32 26.71 -25.85
C ALA A 94 15.41 25.59 -26.36
N GLN A 95 14.42 25.91 -27.21
CA GLN A 95 13.51 24.92 -27.81
C GLN A 95 14.26 23.84 -28.61
N ARG A 96 15.30 24.22 -29.37
CA ARG A 96 16.16 23.24 -30.07
C ARG A 96 16.84 22.24 -29.15
N ASN A 97 17.09 22.63 -27.90
CA ASN A 97 17.69 21.80 -26.86
C ASN A 97 16.65 21.19 -25.91
N ASN A 98 15.35 21.26 -26.23
CA ASN A 98 14.24 20.88 -25.34
C ASN A 98 14.25 21.61 -23.97
N LEU A 99 14.76 22.85 -23.97
CA LEU A 99 14.73 23.75 -22.82
C LEU A 99 13.65 24.80 -23.06
N GLU A 100 12.93 25.16 -22.01
CA GLU A 100 11.95 26.25 -22.05
C GLU A 100 12.54 27.48 -21.36
N LEU A 101 12.45 28.62 -22.02
CA LEU A 101 12.95 29.89 -21.50
C LEU A 101 11.85 30.50 -20.65
N MET A 102 12.10 30.58 -19.35
CA MET A 102 11.16 31.08 -18.37
C MET A 102 11.80 32.20 -17.57
N GLU A 103 11.00 33.18 -17.14
CA GLU A 103 11.49 34.22 -16.25
C GLU A 103 11.94 33.62 -14.91
N PHE A 104 13.03 34.16 -14.36
CA PHE A 104 13.59 33.68 -13.11
C PHE A 104 12.59 33.75 -11.94
N GLU A 105 11.70 34.77 -11.96
CA GLU A 105 10.63 34.89 -10.97
C GLU A 105 9.58 33.78 -11.09
N GLU A 106 9.18 33.42 -12.30
CA GLU A 106 8.21 32.34 -12.53
C GLU A 106 8.80 30.98 -12.17
N LEU A 107 10.07 30.74 -12.52
CA LEU A 107 10.78 29.52 -12.14
C LEU A 107 10.92 29.43 -10.61
N THR A 108 11.18 30.55 -9.94
CA THR A 108 11.24 30.61 -8.48
C THR A 108 9.85 30.36 -7.89
N ARG A 109 8.78 30.97 -8.42
CA ARG A 109 7.40 30.72 -7.98
C ARG A 109 7.01 29.25 -8.18
N LEU A 110 7.32 28.64 -9.31
CA LEU A 110 7.05 27.22 -9.57
C LEU A 110 7.86 26.33 -8.65
N ARG A 111 9.15 26.61 -8.47
CA ARG A 111 10.00 25.87 -7.54
C ARG A 111 9.48 25.99 -6.11
N ASP A 112 9.06 27.17 -5.69
CA ASP A 112 8.55 27.43 -4.35
C ASP A 112 7.16 26.77 -4.18
N THR A 113 6.33 26.75 -5.23
CA THR A 113 5.05 26.01 -5.27
C THR A 113 5.28 24.49 -5.21
N VAL A 114 6.35 23.98 -5.83
CA VAL A 114 6.68 22.54 -5.76
C VAL A 114 7.36 22.18 -4.45
N ALA A 115 8.18 23.07 -3.88
CA ALA A 115 8.90 22.84 -2.62
C ALA A 115 7.99 23.02 -1.39
N CYS A 116 7.05 23.96 -1.46
CA CYS A 116 6.05 24.20 -0.43
C CYS A 116 4.68 24.38 -1.11
N PRO A 117 4.09 23.28 -1.62
CA PRO A 117 2.76 23.34 -2.18
C PRO A 117 1.79 23.71 -1.07
N ASP A 118 0.98 24.74 -1.34
CA ASP A 118 -0.04 25.17 -0.40
C ASP A 118 -1.00 24.00 -0.13
N LYS A 119 -1.47 23.90 1.12
CA LYS A 119 -2.34 22.79 1.54
C LYS A 119 -3.60 22.73 0.68
N ASP A 120 -4.10 23.88 0.27
CA ASP A 120 -5.28 24.00 -0.60
C ASP A 120 -4.99 23.50 -2.01
N PHE A 121 -3.80 23.75 -2.57
CA PHE A 121 -3.39 23.22 -3.87
C PHE A 121 -3.26 21.70 -3.84
N LEU A 122 -2.64 21.15 -2.79
CA LEU A 122 -2.54 19.69 -2.61
C LEU A 122 -3.91 19.04 -2.47
N VAL A 123 -4.82 19.63 -1.68
CA VAL A 123 -6.18 19.09 -1.53
C VAL A 123 -6.92 19.09 -2.87
N LEU A 124 -6.80 20.15 -3.67
CA LEU A 124 -7.48 20.24 -4.96
C LEU A 124 -6.92 19.22 -5.97
N SER A 125 -5.60 19.12 -6.07
CA SER A 125 -4.93 18.17 -6.99
C SER A 125 -5.14 16.71 -6.57
N LEU A 126 -5.10 16.42 -5.28
CA LEU A 126 -5.37 15.07 -4.77
C LEU A 126 -6.85 14.72 -4.97
N ALA A 127 -7.78 15.64 -4.70
CA ALA A 127 -9.20 15.41 -4.93
C ALA A 127 -9.53 15.15 -6.41
N ALA A 128 -8.84 15.82 -7.34
CA ALA A 128 -8.98 15.57 -8.77
C ALA A 128 -8.55 14.16 -9.18
N GLU A 129 -7.53 13.61 -8.53
CA GLU A 129 -7.01 12.24 -8.73
C GLU A 129 -7.72 11.20 -7.84
N GLY A 130 -8.70 11.61 -7.02
CA GLY A 130 -9.44 10.73 -6.10
C GLY A 130 -8.72 10.36 -4.80
N TYR A 131 -7.63 11.04 -4.47
CA TYR A 131 -6.91 10.91 -3.21
C TYR A 131 -7.37 11.96 -2.20
N VAL A 132 -7.36 11.60 -0.91
CA VAL A 132 -7.71 12.53 0.18
C VAL A 132 -6.48 12.76 1.04
N MET A 133 -6.10 14.03 1.23
CA MET A 133 -5.00 14.41 2.10
C MET A 133 -5.45 14.25 3.56
N VAL A 134 -4.79 13.37 4.30
CA VAL A 134 -5.07 13.14 5.73
C VAL A 134 -3.85 13.59 6.53
N PRO A 135 -4.00 14.50 7.52
CA PRO A 135 -2.92 14.84 8.44
C PRO A 135 -2.37 13.59 9.12
N SER A 136 -1.05 13.50 9.31
CA SER A 136 -0.40 12.32 9.89
C SER A 136 -1.00 11.92 11.25
N ALA A 137 -1.35 12.90 12.09
CA ALA A 137 -2.01 12.66 13.38
C ALA A 137 -3.42 12.03 13.23
N GLU A 138 -4.18 12.41 12.20
CA GLU A 138 -5.48 11.81 11.91
C GLU A 138 -5.33 10.45 11.22
N PHE A 139 -4.28 10.25 10.44
CA PHE A 139 -3.95 8.96 9.83
C PHE A 139 -3.51 7.93 10.88
N GLU A 140 -2.68 8.32 11.84
CA GLU A 140 -2.29 7.48 12.99
C GLU A 140 -3.50 7.15 13.85
N LYS A 141 -4.33 8.14 14.18
CA LYS A 141 -5.58 7.92 14.90
C LYS A 141 -6.54 7.03 14.12
N SER A 142 -6.62 7.21 12.79
CA SER A 142 -7.41 6.34 11.91
C SER A 142 -6.81 4.93 11.78
N LEU A 143 -5.50 4.74 11.94
CA LEU A 143 -4.86 3.43 11.99
C LEU A 143 -5.12 2.74 13.32
N GLU A 144 -5.04 3.46 14.45
CA GLU A 144 -5.47 2.95 15.76
C GLU A 144 -6.96 2.62 15.76
N ASP A 145 -7.78 3.47 15.13
CA ASP A 145 -9.21 3.24 14.94
C ASP A 145 -9.46 2.10 13.96
N LYS A 146 -8.60 1.87 12.94
CA LYS A 146 -8.66 0.70 12.06
C LYS A 146 -8.26 -0.58 12.76
N GLN A 147 -7.26 -0.58 13.63
CA GLN A 147 -6.90 -1.74 14.47
C GLN A 147 -8.00 -2.05 15.48
N LYS A 148 -8.63 -1.02 16.04
CA LYS A 148 -9.87 -1.16 16.82
C LYS A 148 -11.05 -1.60 15.94
N ALA A 149 -11.10 -1.18 14.67
CA ALA A 149 -12.14 -1.54 13.70
C ALA A 149 -11.96 -2.91 13.04
N GLU A 150 -10.76 -3.50 13.03
CA GLU A 150 -10.60 -4.91 12.65
C GLU A 150 -11.42 -5.82 13.58
N ASN A 151 -11.59 -5.39 14.84
CA ASN A 151 -12.51 -6.02 15.81
C ASN A 151 -13.90 -5.36 15.86
N MET A 152 -14.17 -4.29 15.10
CA MET A 152 -15.47 -3.59 15.09
C MET A 152 -16.00 -3.39 13.65
N LYS A 153 -17.06 -4.13 13.31
CA LYS A 153 -17.82 -3.87 12.08
C LYS A 153 -18.55 -2.54 12.17
N LEU A 154 -18.32 -1.68 11.18
CA LEU A 154 -19.15 -0.50 10.92
C LEU A 154 -20.57 -0.95 10.58
N ILE A 155 -21.49 -0.71 11.50
CA ILE A 155 -22.93 -0.92 11.30
C ILE A 155 -23.64 0.43 11.26
N PRO A 156 -24.68 0.60 10.41
CA PRO A 156 -25.54 1.78 10.42
C PRO A 156 -26.09 2.09 11.82
N LYS A 157 -26.24 3.37 12.16
CA LYS A 157 -26.74 3.80 13.49
C LYS A 157 -28.07 3.13 13.87
N GLU A 158 -28.96 2.96 12.90
CA GLU A 158 -30.24 2.27 13.08
C GLU A 158 -30.05 0.81 13.52
N GLN A 159 -29.08 0.09 12.93
CA GLN A 159 -28.75 -1.28 13.31
C GLN A 159 -28.07 -1.34 14.68
N TYR A 160 -27.26 -0.34 15.02
CA TYR A 160 -26.67 -0.23 16.35
C TYR A 160 -27.75 -0.03 17.42
N GLU A 161 -28.72 0.85 17.17
CA GLU A 161 -29.86 1.06 18.08
C GLU A 161 -30.70 -0.20 18.22
N LEU A 162 -30.96 -0.92 17.11
CA LEU A 162 -31.68 -2.19 17.14
C LEU A 162 -30.93 -3.28 17.94
N LEU A 163 -29.61 -3.42 17.72
CA LEU A 163 -28.77 -4.39 18.45
C LEU A 163 -28.65 -4.02 19.92
N ARG A 164 -28.54 -2.73 20.23
CA ARG A 164 -28.52 -2.22 21.60
C ARG A 164 -29.86 -2.46 22.29
N ALA A 165 -30.97 -2.19 21.61
CA ALA A 165 -32.32 -2.48 22.12
C ALA A 165 -32.51 -3.98 22.34
N THR A 166 -32.07 -4.82 21.40
CA THR A 166 -32.14 -6.29 21.53
C THR A 166 -31.27 -6.80 22.70
N ARG A 167 -30.13 -6.16 22.97
CA ARG A 167 -29.23 -6.54 24.08
C ARG A 167 -29.74 -6.06 25.44
N ASP A 168 -30.17 -4.81 25.52
CA ASP A 168 -30.53 -4.16 26.78
C ASP A 168 -31.99 -4.49 27.19
N ALA A 169 -32.87 -4.74 26.21
CA ALA A 169 -34.28 -5.11 26.41
C ALA A 169 -34.75 -6.14 25.35
N PRO A 170 -34.23 -7.38 25.37
CA PRO A 170 -34.67 -8.41 24.44
C PRO A 170 -36.17 -8.68 24.61
N SER A 171 -36.88 -8.78 23.49
CA SER A 171 -38.31 -9.15 23.51
C SER A 171 -38.49 -10.59 24.00
N LEU A 172 -39.62 -10.88 24.65
CA LEU A 172 -39.93 -12.23 25.13
C LEU A 172 -39.90 -13.26 23.99
N GLU A 173 -40.34 -12.89 22.79
CA GLU A 173 -40.28 -13.73 21.58
C GLU A 173 -38.85 -14.05 21.13
N PHE A 174 -37.93 -13.09 21.29
CA PHE A 174 -36.52 -13.30 20.98
C PHE A 174 -35.87 -14.25 21.99
N ILE A 175 -36.19 -14.09 23.28
CA ILE A 175 -35.69 -14.96 24.36
C ILE A 175 -36.24 -16.38 24.20
N THR A 176 -37.53 -16.55 23.91
CA THR A 176 -38.12 -17.89 23.70
C THR A 176 -37.52 -18.60 22.49
N ASN A 177 -37.34 -17.91 21.36
CA ASN A 177 -36.67 -18.49 20.19
C ASN A 177 -35.22 -18.89 20.50
N LYS A 178 -34.46 -18.04 21.19
CA LYS A 178 -33.08 -18.37 21.55
C LYS A 178 -32.99 -19.50 22.56
N ALA A 179 -33.88 -19.53 23.55
CA ALA A 179 -33.96 -20.63 24.51
C ALA A 179 -34.26 -21.96 23.79
N GLN A 180 -35.21 -21.98 22.86
CA GLN A 180 -35.55 -23.17 22.07
C GLN A 180 -34.35 -23.69 21.25
N GLN A 181 -33.54 -22.80 20.67
CA GLN A 181 -32.30 -23.18 19.96
C GLN A 181 -31.31 -23.90 20.88
N HIS A 182 -31.32 -23.60 22.18
CA HIS A 182 -30.48 -24.22 23.19
C HIS A 182 -31.19 -25.35 23.97
N ALA A 183 -32.34 -25.83 23.49
CA ALA A 183 -33.20 -26.82 24.16
C ALA A 183 -33.68 -26.40 25.56
N CYS A 184 -33.73 -25.10 25.83
CA CYS A 184 -34.30 -24.53 27.04
C CYS A 184 -35.73 -24.02 26.80
N VAL A 185 -36.58 -24.11 27.81
CA VAL A 185 -37.94 -23.55 27.79
C VAL A 185 -37.98 -22.34 28.70
N VAL A 186 -38.39 -21.18 28.18
CA VAL A 186 -38.64 -19.99 28.99
C VAL A 186 -39.96 -20.19 29.73
N VAL A 187 -39.90 -20.20 31.05
CA VAL A 187 -41.07 -20.29 31.91
C VAL A 187 -41.17 -18.98 32.70
N GLU A 188 -42.37 -18.43 32.79
CA GLU A 188 -42.62 -17.28 33.64
C GLU A 188 -42.30 -17.63 35.10
N ARG A 189 -41.67 -16.70 35.82
CA ARG A 189 -41.17 -16.96 37.18
C ARG A 189 -42.27 -17.52 38.09
N ASP A 190 -43.48 -16.97 38.02
CA ASP A 190 -44.59 -17.38 38.89
C ASP A 190 -45.08 -18.79 38.57
N ALA A 191 -45.13 -19.14 37.28
CA ALA A 191 -45.45 -20.49 36.83
C ALA A 191 -44.35 -21.50 37.22
N TYR A 192 -43.07 -21.09 37.17
CA TYR A 192 -41.97 -21.93 37.64
C TYR A 192 -42.03 -22.14 39.15
N VAL A 193 -42.31 -21.10 39.95
CA VAL A 193 -42.49 -21.23 41.40
C VAL A 193 -43.64 -22.16 41.72
N GLN A 194 -44.80 -22.03 41.06
CA GLN A 194 -45.93 -22.94 41.25
C GLN A 194 -45.58 -24.39 40.84
N LEU A 195 -44.78 -24.58 39.79
CA LEU A 195 -44.31 -25.89 39.37
C LEU A 195 -43.39 -26.50 40.42
N VAL A 196 -42.40 -25.74 40.90
CA VAL A 196 -41.47 -26.16 41.95
C VAL A 196 -42.23 -26.46 43.23
N GLU A 197 -43.13 -25.59 43.69
CA GLU A 197 -43.96 -25.83 44.87
C GLU A 197 -44.80 -27.12 44.72
N ARG A 198 -45.36 -27.37 43.54
CA ARG A 198 -46.12 -28.60 43.26
C ARG A 198 -45.26 -29.87 43.28
N TYR A 199 -43.98 -29.77 42.94
CA TYR A 199 -43.05 -30.91 42.96
C TYR A 199 -42.33 -31.08 44.31
N GLU A 200 -41.98 -30.00 45.00
CA GLU A 200 -41.32 -30.03 46.32
C GLU A 200 -42.31 -30.34 47.45
N LEU A 201 -43.56 -29.91 47.33
CA LEU A 201 -44.65 -30.18 48.26
C LEU A 201 -45.86 -30.77 47.51
N PRO A 202 -45.73 -32.01 46.98
CA PRO A 202 -46.82 -32.63 46.26
C PRO A 202 -47.99 -32.87 47.23
N THR A 203 -49.14 -32.29 46.91
CA THR A 203 -50.37 -32.53 47.66
C THR A 203 -50.75 -34.00 47.61
N ARG A 204 -51.37 -34.51 48.68
CA ARG A 204 -51.79 -35.93 48.80
C ARG A 204 -52.56 -36.40 47.58
N ASP A 205 -53.48 -35.58 47.09
CA ASP A 205 -54.29 -35.88 45.89
C ASP A 205 -53.43 -36.04 44.62
N LEU A 206 -52.38 -35.23 44.47
CA LEU A 206 -51.47 -35.32 43.34
C LEU A 206 -50.70 -36.63 43.37
N VAL A 207 -50.15 -37.01 44.54
CA VAL A 207 -49.42 -38.26 44.72
C VAL A 207 -50.33 -39.46 44.45
N THR A 208 -51.56 -39.45 44.99
CA THR A 208 -52.54 -40.53 44.77
C THR A 208 -52.94 -40.65 43.30
N SER A 209 -53.18 -39.53 42.61
CA SER A 209 -53.53 -39.56 41.18
C SER A 209 -52.38 -40.03 40.28
N LEU A 210 -51.14 -39.62 40.59
CA LEU A 210 -49.96 -39.95 39.80
C LEU A 210 -49.55 -41.41 40.02
N ALA A 211 -49.62 -41.89 41.26
CA ALA A 211 -49.45 -43.30 41.59
C ALA A 211 -50.54 -44.16 40.92
N ALA A 212 -51.81 -43.76 40.96
CA ALA A 212 -52.88 -44.48 40.29
C ALA A 212 -52.66 -44.56 38.77
N ALA A 213 -52.21 -43.46 38.14
CA ALA A 213 -51.84 -43.43 36.72
C ALA A 213 -50.66 -44.38 36.39
N MET A 214 -49.76 -44.61 37.34
CA MET A 214 -48.65 -45.56 37.22
C MET A 214 -48.99 -46.98 37.71
N GLY A 215 -50.24 -47.24 38.11
CA GLY A 215 -50.69 -48.54 38.64
C GLY A 215 -50.22 -48.86 40.07
N LEU A 216 -49.76 -47.85 40.81
CA LEU A 216 -49.32 -47.94 42.20
C LEU A 216 -50.44 -47.48 43.15
N ALA A 217 -50.62 -48.18 44.26
CA ALA A 217 -51.55 -47.77 45.32
C ALA A 217 -50.79 -46.98 46.40
N VAL A 218 -51.24 -45.75 46.69
CA VAL A 218 -50.69 -44.94 47.79
C VAL A 218 -51.39 -45.34 49.07
N LEU A 219 -50.62 -45.82 50.04
CA LEU A 219 -51.07 -46.14 51.38
C LEU A 219 -50.50 -45.11 52.35
N GLU A 220 -51.34 -44.59 53.24
CA GLU A 220 -50.82 -43.82 54.37
C GLU A 220 -50.02 -44.74 55.29
N LEU A 221 -48.98 -44.21 55.96
CA LEU A 221 -48.12 -45.00 56.86
C LEU A 221 -48.91 -45.78 57.92
N ALA A 222 -49.99 -45.21 58.44
CA ALA A 222 -50.88 -45.90 59.39
C ALA A 222 -51.62 -47.10 58.75
N GLN A 223 -52.02 -46.99 57.49
CA GLN A 223 -52.68 -48.06 56.73
C GLN A 223 -51.69 -49.11 56.23
N LEU A 224 -50.42 -48.74 56.06
CA LEU A 224 -49.36 -49.67 55.69
C LEU A 224 -49.12 -50.69 56.81
N ASP A 225 -49.13 -50.25 58.07
CA ASP A 225 -49.01 -51.16 59.23
C ASP A 225 -50.22 -52.11 59.32
N GLU A 226 -51.44 -51.61 59.10
CA GLU A 226 -52.64 -52.45 59.02
C GLU A 226 -52.58 -53.43 57.84
N PHE A 227 -52.10 -52.99 56.68
CA PHE A 227 -51.91 -53.84 55.51
C PHE A 227 -50.85 -54.91 55.75
N HIS A 228 -49.73 -54.58 56.40
CA HIS A 228 -48.74 -55.56 56.81
C HIS A 228 -49.32 -56.55 57.82
N GLN A 229 -50.10 -56.09 58.79
CA GLN A 229 -50.77 -56.96 59.75
C GLN A 229 -51.78 -57.89 59.07
N LEU A 230 -52.60 -57.39 58.15
CA LEU A 230 -53.51 -58.19 57.34
C LEU A 230 -52.75 -59.21 56.50
N ARG A 231 -51.68 -58.77 55.82
CA ARG A 231 -50.84 -59.67 55.02
C ARG A 231 -50.16 -60.72 55.88
N THR A 232 -49.74 -60.42 57.11
CA THR A 232 -49.19 -61.43 58.04
C THR A 232 -50.26 -62.41 58.51
N LYS A 233 -51.49 -61.93 58.75
CA LYS A 233 -52.63 -62.79 59.12
C LYS A 233 -53.07 -63.69 57.98
N ASP A 234 -53.01 -63.21 56.74
CA ASP A 234 -53.35 -64.03 55.57
C ASP A 234 -52.18 -64.94 55.12
N ALA A 235 -50.92 -64.53 55.32
CA ALA A 235 -49.75 -65.35 54.98
C ALA A 235 -49.42 -66.41 56.05
N ASN A 236 -49.77 -66.15 57.31
CA ASN A 236 -49.59 -67.10 58.41
C ASN A 236 -50.80 -67.07 59.35
N PRO A 237 -51.98 -67.54 58.89
CA PRO A 237 -53.19 -67.54 59.71
C PRO A 237 -52.99 -68.47 60.90
N ALA A 238 -53.32 -67.99 62.10
CA ALA A 238 -53.34 -68.84 63.29
C ALA A 238 -54.37 -69.97 63.08
N ALA A 239 -54.13 -71.14 63.66
CA ALA A 239 -55.03 -72.30 63.52
C ALA A 239 -56.49 -71.96 63.86
N ASP A 240 -56.70 -71.08 64.84
CA ASP A 240 -58.02 -70.57 65.26
C ASP A 240 -58.70 -69.68 64.22
N ASP A 241 -57.93 -68.91 63.43
CA ASP A 241 -58.48 -68.08 62.35
C ASP A 241 -58.88 -68.93 61.14
N ILE A 242 -58.17 -70.03 60.89
CA ILE A 242 -58.48 -71.01 59.83
C ILE A 242 -59.74 -71.79 60.19
N THR A 243 -59.89 -72.26 61.43
CA THR A 243 -61.11 -72.96 61.89
C THR A 243 -62.32 -72.04 61.83
N ALA A 244 -62.21 -70.79 62.29
CA ALA A 244 -63.30 -69.82 62.25
C ALA A 244 -63.70 -69.41 60.81
N LYS A 245 -62.74 -69.27 59.87
CA LYS A 245 -63.05 -69.03 58.45
C LYS A 245 -63.61 -70.28 57.77
N ALA A 246 -63.12 -71.47 58.12
CA ALA A 246 -63.62 -72.73 57.60
C ALA A 246 -65.07 -72.96 58.04
N GLU A 247 -65.41 -72.74 59.31
CA GLU A 247 -66.78 -72.84 59.82
C GLU A 247 -67.75 -71.91 59.09
N LYS A 248 -67.33 -70.65 58.84
CA LYS A 248 -68.13 -69.69 58.06
C LYS A 248 -68.33 -70.11 56.60
N LEU A 249 -67.42 -70.89 56.04
CA LEU A 249 -67.50 -71.44 54.69
C LEU A 249 -68.13 -72.86 54.66
N GLY A 250 -68.55 -73.39 55.81
CA GLY A 250 -69.15 -74.72 55.94
C GLY A 250 -68.15 -75.89 55.88
N LEU A 251 -66.87 -75.62 56.11
CA LEU A 251 -65.76 -76.59 56.10
C LEU A 251 -65.23 -76.80 57.54
N ALA A 252 -64.80 -78.01 57.89
CA ALA A 252 -64.17 -78.29 59.17
C ALA A 252 -62.65 -78.37 58.99
N ALA A 253 -61.89 -77.47 59.63
CA ALA A 253 -60.44 -77.53 59.65
C ALA A 253 -60.00 -78.42 60.82
N VAL A 254 -59.51 -79.61 60.53
CA VAL A 254 -59.06 -80.59 61.54
C VAL A 254 -57.53 -80.58 61.58
N PRO A 255 -56.90 -80.46 62.77
CA PRO A 255 -55.45 -80.60 62.93
C PRO A 255 -54.99 -81.95 62.37
N VAL A 256 -53.82 -81.98 61.73
CA VAL A 256 -53.31 -83.20 61.08
C VAL A 256 -53.18 -84.36 62.08
N ASP A 257 -52.89 -84.06 63.34
CA ASP A 257 -52.79 -85.06 64.43
C ASP A 257 -54.14 -85.74 64.71
N GLU A 258 -55.25 -84.99 64.70
CA GLU A 258 -56.61 -85.55 64.89
C GLU A 258 -57.15 -86.23 63.62
N LEU A 259 -56.68 -85.82 62.43
CA LEU A 259 -56.98 -86.52 61.17
C LEU A 259 -56.39 -87.93 61.16
N VAL A 260 -55.21 -88.14 61.75
CA VAL A 260 -54.60 -89.48 61.87
C VAL A 260 -55.47 -90.38 62.75
N ASP A 261 -56.02 -89.86 63.85
CA ASP A 261 -56.90 -90.60 64.75
C ASP A 261 -58.29 -90.89 64.14
N LEU A 262 -58.83 -89.98 63.33
CA LEU A 262 -60.07 -90.20 62.57
C LEU A 262 -59.89 -91.16 61.37
N ARG A 263 -58.71 -91.20 60.74
CA ARG A 263 -58.37 -92.18 59.68
C ARG A 263 -58.00 -93.56 60.22
N ALA A 264 -57.68 -93.67 61.50
CA ALA A 264 -57.34 -94.92 62.18
C ALA A 264 -58.56 -95.64 62.80
N ARG A 265 -59.78 -95.12 62.57
CA ARG A 265 -61.06 -95.80 62.80
C ARG A 265 -61.74 -96.16 61.49
#